data_AF-A0A534M7D4-F1
#
_entry.id   AF-A0A534M7D4-F1
#
_cell.length_a   1.000
_cell.length_b   1.000
_cell.length_c   1.000
_cell.angle_alpha   90.00
_cell.angle_beta   90.00
_cell.angle_gamma   90.00
#
_symmetry.space_group_name_H-M   'P 1'
#
loop_
_entity.id
_entity.type
_entity.pdbx_description
1 polymer ?
#
loop_
_entity_poly.entity_id
_entity_poly.type
_entity_poly.pdbx_seq_one_letter_code
_entity_poly.pdbx_strand_id
1 'polypeptide(L)'
;MIVSVSWAPLDHFECRPGTVVAQDKLLTPLLMLNAPYGGNASGTVHESATSSWSTTVHNGSAAALFVLRNWSVARSLRVLAAGPGTNAACPEFLATPGFYNEYLSIDLLPANSTSDAAEPTALEYSGYGSVLFHNGFANGDGITMATCTWNGLGHGYLRTTSSHITVEVPFSWNGTTATAKSTLEYVANYSYEFPGGAGTWSIDDLNLGTNAPGGGYAFTFTPCP
;
A
#
# COMPACT_ATOMS: atom_id res chain seq x y z
N MET A 1 29.36 27.84 37.83
CA MET A 1 27.98 28.13 37.38
C MET A 1 27.32 26.80 37.12
N ILE A 2 26.37 26.38 37.96
CA ILE A 2 25.61 25.14 37.75
C ILE A 2 24.40 25.53 36.91
N VAL A 3 24.35 25.06 35.66
CA VAL A 3 23.17 25.19 34.82
C VAL A 3 22.19 24.12 35.28
N SER A 4 21.15 24.53 36.01
CA SER A 4 20.03 23.63 36.33
C SER A 4 19.20 23.45 35.06
N VAL A 5 19.36 22.30 34.41
CA VAL A 5 18.45 21.88 33.35
C VAL A 5 17.16 21.41 34.04
N SER A 6 16.08 22.19 33.92
CA SER A 6 14.77 21.74 34.36
C SER A 6 14.30 20.64 33.40
N TRP A 7 14.45 19.37 33.80
CA TRP A 7 13.80 18.28 33.11
C TRP A 7 12.40 18.12 33.71
N ALA A 8 11.37 18.21 32.87
CA ALA A 8 10.02 17.83 33.21
C ALA A 8 9.69 16.58 32.40
N PRO A 9 9.04 15.56 32.99
CA PRO A 9 8.63 14.43 32.21
C PRO A 9 7.59 14.86 31.17
N LEU A 10 7.75 14.38 29.94
CA LEU A 10 6.83 14.60 28.84
C LEU A 10 5.88 13.42 28.74
N ASP A 11 4.60 13.73 28.61
CA ASP A 11 3.57 12.77 28.31
C ASP A 11 3.60 12.40 26.82
N HIS A 12 3.75 11.11 26.52
CA HIS A 12 3.85 10.59 25.16
C HIS A 12 3.38 9.14 25.07
N PHE A 13 3.18 8.64 23.85
CA PHE A 13 2.84 7.24 23.60
C PHE A 13 4.11 6.41 23.45
N GLU A 14 4.11 5.17 23.95
CA GLU A 14 5.08 4.14 23.58
C GLU A 14 4.56 3.32 22.40
N CYS A 15 5.46 2.84 21.53
CA CYS A 15 5.13 1.96 20.40
C CYS A 15 4.84 0.53 20.89
N ARG A 16 3.91 0.41 21.82
CA ARG A 16 3.49 -0.83 22.45
C ARG A 16 1.97 -0.86 22.54
N PRO A 17 1.32 -1.94 22.07
CA PRO A 17 -0.13 -2.06 22.17
C PRO A 17 -0.53 -2.11 23.65
N GLY A 18 -1.43 -1.20 24.04
CA GLY A 18 -2.09 -1.22 25.34
C GLY A 18 -3.43 -1.94 25.25
N THR A 19 -4.50 -1.29 25.70
CA THR A 19 -5.85 -1.85 25.68
C THR A 19 -6.39 -1.94 24.25
N VAL A 20 -6.91 -3.11 23.87
CA VAL A 20 -7.66 -3.30 22.62
C VAL A 20 -8.97 -2.52 22.70
N VAL A 21 -9.20 -1.65 21.73
CA VAL A 21 -10.39 -0.77 21.66
C VAL A 21 -11.32 -1.13 20.52
N ALA A 22 -10.83 -1.85 19.50
CA ALA A 22 -11.65 -2.36 18.41
C ALA A 22 -11.04 -3.65 17.83
N GLN A 23 -11.92 -4.50 17.30
CA GLN A 23 -11.56 -5.68 16.54
C GLN A 23 -12.52 -5.83 15.38
N ASP A 24 -12.01 -6.16 14.20
CA ASP A 24 -12.84 -6.37 13.02
C ASP A 24 -12.19 -7.35 12.04
N LYS A 25 -12.97 -7.91 11.12
CA LYS A 25 -12.49 -8.74 10.02
C LYS A 25 -12.45 -7.90 8.75
N LEU A 26 -11.25 -7.65 8.25
CA LEU A 26 -11.06 -6.79 7.08
C LEU A 26 -10.24 -7.47 6.00
N LEU A 27 -10.63 -7.20 4.76
CA LEU A 27 -9.84 -7.53 3.58
C LEU A 27 -8.54 -6.71 3.61
N THR A 28 -7.43 -7.41 3.48
CA THR A 28 -6.08 -6.84 3.58
C THR A 28 -5.33 -7.15 2.30
N PRO A 29 -4.80 -6.15 1.58
CA PRO A 29 -4.05 -6.40 0.36
C PRO A 29 -2.75 -7.14 0.66
N LEU A 30 -2.44 -8.14 -0.16
CA LEU A 30 -1.15 -8.84 -0.20
C LEU A 30 -0.32 -8.44 -1.41
N LEU A 31 -0.99 -8.17 -2.52
CA LEU A 31 -0.38 -7.82 -3.78
C LEU A 31 -1.36 -6.92 -4.52
N MET A 32 -0.94 -5.72 -4.90
CA MET A 32 -1.72 -4.79 -5.71
C MET A 32 -0.88 -4.38 -6.91
N LEU A 33 -1.50 -4.36 -8.09
CA LEU A 33 -0.77 -4.14 -9.34
C LEU A 33 -1.64 -3.46 -10.39
N ASN A 34 -1.00 -2.60 -11.16
CA ASN A 34 -1.59 -1.84 -12.26
C ASN A 34 -0.90 -2.29 -13.54
N ALA A 35 -1.63 -2.60 -14.60
CA ALA A 35 -1.02 -2.78 -15.91
C ALA A 35 -0.87 -1.41 -16.56
N PRO A 36 0.26 -1.12 -17.23
CA PRO A 36 0.29 -0.01 -18.16
C PRO A 36 -0.74 -0.23 -19.27
N TYR A 37 -1.39 0.84 -19.72
CA TYR A 37 -2.32 0.78 -20.86
C TYR A 37 -1.64 0.13 -22.08
N GLY A 38 -2.33 -0.81 -22.74
CA GLY A 38 -1.80 -1.63 -23.84
C GLY A 38 -0.73 -2.67 -23.46
N GLY A 39 -0.28 -2.71 -22.20
CA GLY A 39 0.81 -3.58 -21.73
C GLY A 39 0.36 -4.68 -20.78
N ASN A 40 1.29 -5.18 -19.97
CA ASN A 40 0.98 -6.16 -18.93
C ASN A 40 1.75 -5.86 -17.64
N ALA A 41 1.21 -6.36 -16.53
CA ALA A 41 1.90 -6.39 -15.26
C ALA A 41 1.66 -7.73 -14.58
N SER A 42 2.70 -8.28 -13.96
CA SER A 42 2.62 -9.49 -13.15
C SER A 42 3.25 -9.24 -11.79
N GLY A 43 2.66 -9.86 -10.78
CA GLY A 43 3.12 -9.77 -9.40
C GLY A 43 3.17 -11.14 -8.76
N THR A 44 4.13 -11.37 -7.86
CA THR A 44 4.19 -12.56 -7.01
C THR A 44 4.51 -12.14 -5.59
N VAL A 45 3.70 -12.56 -4.62
CA VAL A 45 3.90 -12.32 -3.19
C VAL A 45 4.22 -13.63 -2.46
N HIS A 46 5.19 -13.56 -1.55
CA HIS A 46 5.56 -14.61 -0.62
C HIS A 46 5.18 -14.18 0.80
N GLU A 47 4.14 -14.79 1.37
CA GLU A 47 3.76 -14.56 2.78
C GLU A 47 4.52 -15.53 3.72
N SER A 48 4.93 -16.69 3.20
CA SER A 48 5.78 -17.62 3.92
C SER A 48 6.75 -18.33 2.98
N ALA A 49 7.67 -19.12 3.54
CA ALA A 49 8.60 -19.93 2.75
C ALA A 49 7.91 -20.95 1.83
N THR A 50 6.65 -21.32 2.11
CA THR A 50 5.91 -22.36 1.39
C THR A 50 4.65 -21.86 0.68
N SER A 51 4.25 -20.60 0.90
CA SER A 51 3.03 -20.03 0.33
C SER A 51 3.34 -18.80 -0.50
N SER A 52 3.12 -18.95 -1.81
CA SER A 52 3.27 -17.89 -2.80
C SER A 52 2.01 -17.77 -3.64
N TRP A 53 1.62 -16.54 -3.92
CA TRP A 53 0.52 -16.25 -4.83
C TRP A 53 0.99 -15.28 -5.90
N SER A 54 0.42 -15.43 -7.09
CA SER A 54 0.70 -14.54 -8.20
C SER A 54 -0.59 -14.11 -8.86
N THR A 55 -0.52 -12.98 -9.52
CA THR A 55 -1.57 -12.52 -10.41
C THR A 55 -0.96 -11.73 -11.55
N THR A 56 -1.74 -11.55 -12.62
CA THR A 56 -1.33 -10.84 -13.82
C THR A 56 -2.51 -10.04 -14.31
N VAL A 57 -2.25 -8.81 -14.71
CA VAL A 57 -3.23 -7.87 -15.23
C VAL A 57 -2.71 -7.29 -16.55
N HIS A 58 -3.63 -6.80 -17.38
CA HIS A 58 -3.32 -6.43 -18.75
C HIS A 58 -4.01 -5.13 -19.14
N ASN A 59 -3.38 -4.42 -20.05
CA ASN A 59 -4.00 -3.38 -20.85
C ASN A 59 -4.70 -2.31 -19.99
N GLY A 60 -3.97 -1.69 -19.07
CA GLY A 60 -4.52 -0.60 -18.26
C GLY A 60 -5.49 -1.05 -17.16
N SER A 61 -5.66 -2.34 -16.87
CA SER A 61 -6.44 -2.79 -15.70
C SER A 61 -5.61 -2.77 -14.42
N ALA A 62 -6.28 -2.79 -13.27
CA ALA A 62 -5.65 -2.99 -11.97
C ALA A 62 -6.39 -4.08 -11.21
N ALA A 63 -5.66 -4.89 -10.43
CA ALA A 63 -6.23 -5.90 -9.57
C ALA A 63 -5.38 -6.08 -8.32
N ALA A 64 -5.99 -6.67 -7.30
CA ALA A 64 -5.32 -6.99 -6.06
C ALA A 64 -5.72 -8.35 -5.51
N LEU A 65 -4.75 -9.02 -4.92
CA LEU A 65 -4.96 -10.18 -4.07
C LEU A 65 -5.16 -9.70 -2.64
N PHE A 66 -6.32 -10.02 -2.07
CA PHE A 66 -6.65 -9.76 -0.68
C PHE A 66 -6.61 -11.06 0.13
N VAL A 67 -6.28 -10.91 1.40
CA VAL A 67 -6.51 -11.92 2.43
C VAL A 67 -7.41 -11.34 3.51
N LEU A 68 -8.40 -12.11 3.94
CA LEU A 68 -9.21 -11.72 5.10
C LEU A 68 -8.35 -11.89 6.36
N ARG A 69 -8.28 -10.86 7.20
CA ARG A 69 -7.54 -10.87 8.48
C ARG A 69 -8.41 -10.37 9.62
N ASN A 70 -8.18 -10.94 10.80
CA ASN A 70 -8.72 -10.39 12.05
C ASN A 70 -7.83 -9.24 12.51
N TRP A 71 -8.27 -8.00 12.39
CA TRP A 71 -7.53 -6.86 12.88
C TRP A 71 -7.88 -6.56 14.33
N SER A 72 -6.87 -6.21 15.12
CA SER A 72 -7.04 -5.65 16.45
C SER A 72 -6.41 -4.27 16.51
N VAL A 73 -7.18 -3.27 16.94
CA VAL A 73 -6.69 -1.92 17.19
C VAL A 73 -6.55 -1.74 18.69
N ALA A 74 -5.33 -1.45 19.14
CA ALA A 74 -5.05 -1.13 20.52
C ALA A 74 -4.64 0.34 20.65
N ARG A 75 -5.07 0.98 21.74
CA ARG A 75 -4.52 2.28 22.11
C ARG A 75 -3.12 2.06 22.69
N SER A 76 -2.14 2.78 22.17
CA SER A 76 -0.77 2.77 22.64
C SER A 76 -0.69 3.13 24.13
N LEU A 77 0.28 2.55 24.83
CA LEU A 77 0.52 2.90 26.23
C LEU A 77 0.97 4.35 26.35
N ARG A 78 0.27 5.12 27.18
CA ARG A 78 0.60 6.51 27.47
C ARG A 78 1.49 6.55 28.71
N VAL A 79 2.65 7.18 28.59
CA VAL A 79 3.67 7.22 29.64
C VAL A 79 4.16 8.63 29.90
N LEU A 80 4.60 8.87 31.13
CA LEU A 80 5.18 10.12 31.57
C LEU A 80 6.67 9.87 31.90
N ALA A 81 7.57 10.20 30.97
CA ALA A 81 9.02 9.95 31.13
C ALA A 81 9.85 11.16 30.67
N ALA A 82 11.17 11.14 30.91
CA ALA A 82 12.08 12.28 30.70
C ALA A 82 12.21 12.79 29.25
N GLY A 83 11.47 12.22 28.31
CA GLY A 83 11.38 12.60 26.90
C GLY A 83 10.87 11.43 26.07
N PRO A 84 10.42 11.66 24.84
CA PRO A 84 9.83 10.60 24.02
C PRO A 84 10.88 9.65 23.44
N GLY A 85 12.14 10.07 23.30
CA GLY A 85 13.21 9.23 22.77
C GLY A 85 12.85 8.60 21.43
N THR A 86 13.04 7.27 21.31
CA THR A 86 12.64 6.48 20.14
C THR A 86 11.12 6.43 19.92
N ASN A 87 10.33 6.82 20.92
CA ASN A 87 8.87 6.80 20.85
C ASN A 87 8.26 8.10 20.31
N ALA A 88 9.06 9.06 19.84
CA ALA A 88 8.58 10.36 19.39
C ALA A 88 7.56 10.29 18.23
N ALA A 89 7.59 9.21 17.44
CA ALA A 89 6.70 8.99 16.30
C ALA A 89 5.60 7.95 16.59
N CYS A 90 5.46 7.47 17.84
CA CYS A 90 4.48 6.43 18.14
C CYS A 90 3.05 6.97 18.02
N PRO A 91 2.19 6.35 17.21
CA PRO A 91 0.81 6.77 17.08
C PRO A 91 0.02 6.45 18.35
N GLU A 92 -1.09 7.16 18.58
CA GLU A 92 -2.03 6.84 19.66
C GLU A 92 -2.66 5.46 19.50
N PHE A 93 -2.85 5.01 18.25
CA PHE A 93 -3.47 3.72 17.94
C PHE A 93 -2.54 2.87 17.09
N LEU A 94 -2.45 1.60 17.44
CA LEU A 94 -1.67 0.60 16.73
C LEU A 94 -2.62 -0.49 16.23
N ALA A 95 -2.56 -0.77 14.94
CA ALA A 95 -3.28 -1.88 14.34
C ALA A 95 -2.36 -3.10 14.20
N THR A 96 -2.83 -4.25 14.64
CA THR A 96 -2.11 -5.52 14.56
C THR A 96 -2.93 -6.54 13.78
N PRO A 97 -2.36 -7.15 12.72
CA PRO A 97 -3.04 -8.18 11.95
C PRO A 97 -3.03 -9.52 12.70
N GLY A 98 -4.16 -10.22 12.64
CA GLY A 98 -4.31 -11.62 12.99
C GLY A 98 -4.44 -12.49 11.73
N PHE A 99 -4.53 -13.80 11.92
CA PHE A 99 -4.57 -14.77 10.83
C PHE A 99 -5.99 -15.31 10.61
N TYR A 100 -6.47 -15.30 9.37
CA TYR A 100 -7.78 -15.86 8.99
C TYR A 100 -7.79 -16.58 7.63
N ASN A 101 -6.77 -16.36 6.78
CA ASN A 101 -6.32 -17.28 5.72
C ASN A 101 -7.33 -17.60 4.59
N GLU A 102 -8.16 -16.63 4.21
CA GLU A 102 -9.04 -16.70 3.04
C GLU A 102 -8.57 -15.68 2.00
N TYR A 103 -8.29 -16.14 0.76
CA TYR A 103 -7.68 -15.35 -0.30
C TYR A 103 -8.66 -15.04 -1.43
N LEU A 104 -8.65 -13.80 -1.90
CA LEU A 104 -9.58 -13.30 -2.90
C LEU A 104 -8.84 -12.45 -3.92
N SER A 105 -9.04 -12.70 -5.21
CA SER A 105 -8.59 -11.80 -6.27
C SER A 105 -9.73 -10.86 -6.62
N ILE A 106 -9.46 -9.56 -6.61
CA ILE A 106 -10.46 -8.52 -6.86
C ILE A 106 -9.91 -7.56 -7.92
N ASP A 107 -10.67 -7.32 -8.98
CA ASP A 107 -10.37 -6.28 -9.97
C ASP A 107 -10.64 -4.91 -9.36
N LEU A 108 -9.64 -4.02 -9.39
CA LEU A 108 -9.73 -2.65 -8.86
C LEU A 108 -10.11 -1.65 -9.95
N LEU A 109 -9.70 -1.92 -11.19
CA LEU A 109 -10.09 -1.14 -12.37
C LEU A 109 -10.45 -2.07 -13.53
N PRO A 110 -11.39 -1.65 -14.40
CA PRO A 110 -11.65 -2.36 -15.64
C PRO A 110 -10.46 -2.27 -16.59
N ALA A 111 -10.40 -3.21 -17.53
CA ALA A 111 -9.46 -3.16 -18.64
C ALA A 111 -9.66 -1.90 -19.50
N ASN A 112 -8.56 -1.45 -20.11
CA ASN A 112 -8.43 -0.21 -20.89
C ASN A 112 -8.50 1.08 -20.06
N SER A 113 -8.30 1.03 -18.74
CA SER A 113 -8.20 2.26 -17.95
C SER A 113 -6.87 2.97 -18.28
N THR A 114 -6.95 4.25 -18.63
CA THR A 114 -5.78 5.09 -18.93
C THR A 114 -5.40 6.00 -17.76
N SER A 115 -6.16 5.93 -16.67
CA SER A 115 -5.98 6.69 -15.43
C SER A 115 -6.47 5.84 -14.27
N ASP A 116 -5.80 6.01 -13.14
CA ASP A 116 -6.10 5.42 -11.83
C ASP A 116 -6.89 6.37 -10.91
N ALA A 117 -7.38 7.50 -11.44
CA ALA A 117 -8.25 8.41 -10.69
C ALA A 117 -9.56 7.74 -10.19
N ALA A 118 -9.89 6.56 -10.73
CA ALA A 118 -11.03 5.75 -10.33
C ALA A 118 -10.67 4.59 -9.39
N GLU A 119 -9.42 4.48 -8.93
CA GLU A 119 -9.04 3.39 -8.03
C GLU A 119 -9.66 3.56 -6.64
N PRO A 120 -10.31 2.51 -6.11
CA PRO A 120 -10.79 2.53 -4.75
C PRO A 120 -9.61 2.55 -3.76
N THR A 121 -9.71 3.37 -2.72
CA THR A 121 -8.80 3.32 -1.56
C THR A 121 -9.33 2.43 -0.44
N ALA A 122 -10.56 1.95 -0.57
CA ALA A 122 -11.22 0.98 0.28
C ALA A 122 -12.30 0.24 -0.53
N LEU A 123 -12.64 -0.97 -0.13
CA LEU A 123 -13.65 -1.77 -0.79
C LEU A 123 -14.48 -2.57 0.21
N GLU A 124 -15.67 -2.98 -0.23
CA GLU A 124 -16.52 -3.93 0.46
C GLU A 124 -16.76 -5.11 -0.47
N TYR A 125 -16.46 -6.33 -0.01
CA TYR A 125 -16.65 -7.55 -0.79
C TYR A 125 -17.17 -8.67 0.09
N SER A 126 -18.26 -9.31 -0.36
CA SER A 126 -18.92 -10.40 0.37
C SER A 126 -19.29 -10.05 1.82
N GLY A 127 -19.68 -8.79 2.09
CA GLY A 127 -20.06 -8.31 3.42
C GLY A 127 -18.91 -7.98 4.37
N TYR A 128 -17.66 -8.00 3.88
CA TYR A 128 -16.48 -7.55 4.61
C TYR A 128 -15.97 -6.25 4.02
N GLY A 129 -15.66 -5.27 4.88
CA GLY A 129 -14.89 -4.09 4.49
C GLY A 129 -13.41 -4.42 4.31
N SER A 130 -12.64 -3.49 3.77
CA SER A 130 -11.19 -3.57 3.67
C SER A 130 -10.49 -2.60 4.64
N VAL A 131 -9.20 -2.84 4.85
CA VAL A 131 -8.31 -1.76 5.27
C VAL A 131 -8.27 -0.68 4.18
N LEU A 132 -7.87 0.54 4.54
CA LEU A 132 -7.55 1.57 3.57
C LEU A 132 -6.17 1.27 2.96
N PHE A 133 -6.07 1.38 1.64
CA PHE A 133 -4.87 1.12 0.87
C PHE A 133 -4.70 2.17 -0.23
N HIS A 134 -3.48 2.27 -0.76
CA HIS A 134 -3.15 3.17 -1.85
C HIS A 134 -2.43 2.40 -2.95
N ASN A 135 -2.96 2.53 -4.17
CA ASN A 135 -2.44 1.82 -5.35
C ASN A 135 -2.44 2.72 -6.60
N GLY A 136 -2.93 3.95 -6.48
CA GLY A 136 -2.91 4.94 -7.56
C GLY A 136 -1.63 5.76 -7.58
N PHE A 137 -1.47 6.52 -8.67
CA PHE A 137 -0.43 7.47 -8.93
C PHE A 137 -0.72 8.76 -8.15
N ALA A 138 0.25 9.18 -7.34
CA ALA A 138 0.18 10.44 -6.60
C ALA A 138 1.09 11.48 -7.25
N ASN A 139 2.36 11.14 -7.43
CA ASN A 139 3.35 12.03 -8.02
C ASN A 139 4.51 11.20 -8.56
N GLY A 140 4.69 11.16 -9.88
CA GLY A 140 5.70 10.31 -10.49
C GLY A 140 7.11 10.60 -9.97
N ASP A 141 7.87 9.55 -9.68
CA ASP A 141 9.25 9.61 -9.15
C ASP A 141 10.29 10.07 -10.19
N GLY A 142 9.86 10.78 -11.23
CA GLY A 142 10.69 11.21 -12.36
C GLY A 142 11.00 10.10 -13.36
N ILE A 143 10.50 8.88 -13.17
CA ILE A 143 10.62 7.80 -14.15
C ILE A 143 9.58 8.03 -15.25
N THR A 144 10.04 8.11 -16.49
CA THR A 144 9.19 8.20 -17.68
C THR A 144 9.55 7.07 -18.64
N MET A 145 8.55 6.31 -19.07
CA MET A 145 8.69 5.31 -20.13
C MET A 145 8.04 5.85 -21.39
N ALA A 146 8.75 5.90 -22.52
CA ALA A 146 8.19 6.37 -23.79
C ALA A 146 8.44 5.35 -24.90
N THR A 147 7.38 4.95 -25.59
CA THR A 147 7.42 3.90 -26.63
C THR A 147 7.01 4.43 -28.01
N CYS A 148 6.75 5.73 -28.13
CA CYS A 148 6.43 6.42 -29.38
C CYS A 148 7.66 6.46 -30.30
N THR A 149 7.87 5.37 -31.03
CA THR A 149 8.92 5.26 -32.05
C THR A 149 8.26 4.98 -33.39
N TRP A 150 8.67 5.71 -34.43
CA TRP A 150 8.12 5.56 -35.80
C TRP A 150 8.29 4.15 -36.41
N ASN A 151 9.16 3.32 -35.83
CA ASN A 151 9.43 1.97 -36.30
C ASN A 151 8.71 0.87 -35.51
N GLY A 152 7.86 1.21 -34.52
CA GLY A 152 6.96 0.25 -33.86
C GLY A 152 7.60 -0.83 -32.98
N LEU A 153 8.90 -0.74 -32.66
CA LEU A 153 9.67 -1.83 -32.02
C LEU A 153 10.13 -1.55 -30.58
N GLY A 154 9.94 -0.34 -30.06
CA GLY A 154 10.41 0.01 -28.72
C GLY A 154 9.49 -0.53 -27.63
N HIS A 155 9.78 -1.71 -27.07
CA HIS A 155 9.12 -2.21 -25.85
C HIS A 155 9.84 -1.69 -24.60
N GLY A 156 9.08 -1.41 -23.55
CA GLY A 156 9.62 -1.05 -22.23
C GLY A 156 9.50 -2.21 -21.25
N TYR A 157 10.45 -2.34 -20.33
CA TYR A 157 10.36 -3.32 -19.26
C TYR A 157 10.83 -2.71 -17.94
N LEU A 158 10.06 -2.92 -16.87
CA LEU A 158 10.43 -2.50 -15.50
C LEU A 158 10.18 -3.62 -14.51
N ARG A 159 10.96 -3.62 -13.43
CA ARG A 159 10.82 -4.54 -12.31
C ARG A 159 11.09 -3.82 -11.01
N THR A 160 10.36 -4.19 -9.98
CA THR A 160 10.61 -3.73 -8.61
C THR A 160 10.27 -4.83 -7.61
N THR A 161 10.81 -4.70 -6.40
CA THR A 161 10.54 -5.60 -5.28
C THR A 161 10.14 -4.75 -4.09
N SER A 162 9.02 -5.11 -3.48
CA SER A 162 8.54 -4.50 -2.25
C SER A 162 8.70 -5.48 -1.10
N SER A 163 9.16 -4.96 0.04
CA SER A 163 9.32 -5.74 1.28
C SER A 163 8.18 -5.52 2.28
N HIS A 164 7.27 -4.59 2.00
CA HIS A 164 6.26 -4.19 2.97
C HIS A 164 5.06 -3.53 2.29
N ILE A 165 3.95 -3.46 3.02
CA ILE A 165 2.85 -2.53 2.75
C ILE A 165 2.38 -1.85 4.01
N THR A 166 2.12 -0.55 3.94
CA THR A 166 1.48 0.24 4.97
C THR A 166 0.02 0.41 4.62
N VAL A 167 -0.83 -0.02 5.54
CA VAL A 167 -2.29 0.09 5.44
C VAL A 167 -2.84 0.86 6.62
N GLU A 168 -4.04 1.42 6.46
CA GLU A 168 -4.75 2.07 7.55
C GLU A 168 -6.01 1.28 7.89
N VAL A 169 -6.15 0.89 9.16
CA VAL A 169 -7.28 0.12 9.64
C VAL A 169 -8.36 1.07 10.15
N PRO A 170 -9.52 1.15 9.49
CA PRO A 170 -10.64 1.95 9.99
C PRO A 170 -11.27 1.29 11.22
N PHE A 171 -11.66 2.08 12.21
CA PHE A 171 -12.40 1.61 13.39
C PHE A 171 -13.28 2.71 13.98
N SER A 172 -14.30 2.31 14.76
CA SER A 172 -15.16 3.25 15.48
C SER A 172 -14.57 3.59 16.85
N TRP A 173 -14.39 4.88 17.13
CA TRP A 173 -13.90 5.39 18.41
C TRP A 173 -14.71 6.61 18.82
N ASN A 174 -15.29 6.58 20.02
CA ASN A 174 -16.13 7.67 20.56
C ASN A 174 -17.23 8.15 19.59
N GLY A 175 -17.80 7.25 18.78
CA GLY A 175 -18.85 7.58 17.82
C GLY A 175 -18.35 8.23 16.51
N THR A 176 -17.03 8.26 16.28
CA THR A 176 -16.41 8.73 15.04
C THR A 176 -15.56 7.63 14.40
N THR A 177 -15.40 7.69 13.07
CA THR A 177 -14.45 6.81 12.37
C THR A 177 -13.04 7.34 12.55
N ALA A 178 -12.16 6.51 13.07
CA ALA A 178 -10.72 6.76 13.20
C ALA A 178 -9.93 5.73 12.39
N THR A 179 -8.64 5.97 12.19
CA THR A 179 -7.75 5.03 11.51
C THR A 179 -6.50 4.74 12.35
N ALA A 180 -5.98 3.53 12.23
CA ALA A 180 -4.73 3.10 12.85
C ALA A 180 -3.82 2.48 11.79
N LYS A 181 -2.56 2.95 11.71
CA LYS A 181 -1.60 2.45 10.72
C LYS A 181 -1.03 1.09 11.14
N SER A 182 -0.71 0.28 10.14
CA SER A 182 0.06 -0.95 10.30
C SER A 182 0.94 -1.18 9.08
N THR A 183 2.18 -1.61 9.30
CA THR A 183 3.08 -2.05 8.24
C THR A 183 3.16 -3.56 8.28
N LEU A 184 2.77 -4.19 7.17
CA LEU A 184 2.83 -5.63 6.96
C LEU A 184 4.08 -5.94 6.17
N GLU A 185 4.94 -6.78 6.71
CA GLU A 185 6.13 -7.26 6.02
C GLU A 185 5.77 -8.44 5.10
N TYR A 186 6.19 -8.39 3.86
CA TYR A 186 6.07 -9.48 2.89
C TYR A 186 7.16 -9.34 1.82
N VAL A 187 7.34 -10.32 0.92
CA VAL A 187 8.17 -10.09 -0.27
C VAL A 187 7.30 -10.18 -1.50
N ALA A 188 7.14 -9.06 -2.21
CA ALA A 188 6.41 -9.00 -3.47
C ALA A 188 7.32 -8.55 -4.60
N ASN A 189 7.33 -9.30 -5.70
CA ASN A 189 8.07 -8.99 -6.91
C ASN A 189 7.10 -8.60 -8.02
N TYR A 190 7.42 -7.52 -8.72
CA TYR A 190 6.58 -6.96 -9.78
C TYR A 190 7.37 -6.89 -11.09
N SER A 191 6.70 -7.15 -12.20
CA SER A 191 7.24 -7.01 -13.56
C SER A 191 6.21 -6.35 -14.46
N TYR A 192 6.66 -5.39 -15.26
CA TYR A 192 5.82 -4.56 -16.12
C TYR A 192 6.38 -4.56 -17.54
N GLU A 193 5.51 -4.76 -18.52
CA GLU A 193 5.83 -4.68 -19.93
C GLU A 193 5.00 -3.59 -20.59
N PHE A 194 5.69 -2.68 -21.29
CA PHE A 194 5.09 -1.57 -22.02
C PHE A 194 5.10 -1.88 -23.51
N PRO A 195 3.95 -1.79 -24.19
CA PRO A 195 3.84 -2.11 -25.61
C PRO A 195 4.54 -1.07 -26.47
N GLY A 196 5.13 -1.50 -27.58
CA GLY A 196 5.70 -0.59 -28.58
C GLY A 196 4.65 0.27 -29.27
N GLY A 197 4.99 1.55 -29.50
CA GLY A 197 4.16 2.47 -30.26
C GLY A 197 2.87 2.92 -29.59
N ALA A 198 2.69 2.70 -28.28
CA ALA A 198 1.43 3.02 -27.61
C ALA A 198 1.41 4.43 -26.99
N GLY A 199 2.48 4.82 -26.29
CA GLY A 199 2.50 6.12 -25.63
C GLY A 199 3.68 6.35 -24.71
N THR A 200 3.47 7.31 -23.81
CA THR A 200 4.37 7.70 -22.73
C THR A 200 3.66 7.51 -21.40
N TRP A 201 4.33 6.87 -20.44
CA TRP A 201 3.87 6.67 -19.08
C TRP A 201 4.75 7.47 -18.13
N SER A 202 4.14 8.28 -17.28
CA SER A 202 4.78 8.77 -16.07
C SER A 202 4.55 7.75 -14.95
N ILE A 203 5.60 7.43 -14.22
CA ILE A 203 5.64 6.26 -13.34
C ILE A 203 5.92 6.72 -11.91
N ASP A 204 5.14 6.18 -10.98
CA ASP A 204 5.25 6.40 -9.54
C ASP A 204 5.62 5.07 -8.86
N ASP A 205 6.77 5.02 -8.19
CA ASP A 205 7.26 3.88 -7.41
C ASP A 205 6.60 3.92 -6.03
N LEU A 206 5.64 3.01 -5.83
CA LEU A 206 4.90 2.96 -4.57
C LEU A 206 5.76 2.53 -3.38
N ASN A 207 7.06 2.24 -3.58
CA ASN A 207 8.02 1.99 -2.51
C ASN A 207 8.83 3.23 -2.08
N LEU A 208 8.74 4.35 -2.80
CA LEU A 208 9.56 5.54 -2.57
C LEU A 208 8.72 6.79 -2.26
N GLY A 209 9.30 7.70 -1.49
CA GLY A 209 8.66 8.96 -1.13
C GLY A 209 7.94 8.97 0.23
N THR A 210 7.30 10.09 0.54
CA THR A 210 6.72 10.38 1.87
C THR A 210 5.36 9.72 2.10
N ASN A 211 4.70 9.25 1.03
CA ASN A 211 3.42 8.57 1.08
C ASN A 211 3.49 7.16 0.49
N ALA A 212 4.69 6.57 0.37
CA ALA A 212 4.90 5.23 -0.17
C ALA A 212 4.12 4.20 0.66
N PRO A 213 3.02 3.63 0.14
CA PRO A 213 2.33 2.56 0.83
C PRO A 213 3.15 1.26 0.77
N GLY A 214 4.18 1.14 -0.06
CA GLY A 214 4.77 -0.12 -0.48
C GLY A 214 3.94 -0.73 -1.63
N GLY A 215 4.60 -1.37 -2.60
CA GLY A 215 3.89 -1.94 -3.75
C GLY A 215 4.75 -2.05 -5.01
N GLY A 216 4.08 -2.07 -6.16
CA GLY A 216 4.75 -2.01 -7.46
C GLY A 216 4.85 -0.58 -7.99
N TYR A 217 4.45 -0.38 -9.24
CA TYR A 217 4.35 0.92 -9.89
C TYR A 217 2.89 1.29 -10.17
N ALA A 218 2.60 2.59 -10.08
CA ALA A 218 1.39 3.22 -10.61
C ALA A 218 1.73 4.12 -11.80
N PHE A 219 0.74 4.44 -12.64
CA PHE A 219 0.98 5.05 -13.95
C PHE A 219 -0.06 6.09 -14.32
N THR A 220 0.42 7.16 -14.96
CA THR A 220 -0.41 8.01 -15.82
C THR A 220 0.05 7.88 -17.27
N PHE A 221 -0.89 7.89 -18.22
CA PHE A 221 -0.63 7.57 -19.62
C PHE A 221 -0.97 8.73 -20.55
N THR A 222 -0.07 9.00 -21.51
CA THR A 222 -0.31 9.87 -22.65
C THR A 222 -0.10 9.07 -23.95
N PRO A 223 -1.13 8.93 -24.81
CA PRO A 223 -0.98 8.18 -26.06
C PRO A 223 0.00 8.85 -27.03
N CYS A 224 0.58 8.07 -27.94
CA CYS A 224 1.36 8.64 -29.04
C CYS A 224 0.49 9.54 -29.93
N PRO A 225 1.04 10.62 -30.49
CA PRO A 225 0.37 11.44 -31.49
C PRO A 225 0.14 10.70 -32.80
#